data_AF-A0A521T3I3-F1
#
_entry.id   AF-A0A521T3I3-F1
#
_cell.length_a   1.000
_cell.length_b   1.000
_cell.length_c   1.000
_cell.angle_alpha   90.00
_cell.angle_beta   90.00
_cell.angle_gamma   90.00
#
_symmetry.space_group_name_H-M   'P 1'
#
loop_
_entity.id
_entity.type
_entity.pdbx_description
1 polymer ?
#
loop_
_entity_poly.entity_id
_entity_poly.type
_entity_poly.pdbx_seq_one_letter_code
_entity_poly.pdbx_strand_id
1 'polypeptide(L)'
;MMMVRSAAGLLAVVWVAGVGLAATSAAGADPGARQELPPGQGRDLTLGMCSGECHGVEKFMSEHRSKSQWLDTIDNMKHEGAKGTDEEFKAVTSYLIAHFGVQVKINQATVKQIDDVLDLEPGQAEAIVKYREANGPFADWKALMAVPGLDPKKLEEQKSNVIFS
;
A
#
# COMPACT_ATOMS: atom_id res chain seq x y z
N MET A 1 56.19 32.94 46.58
CA MET A 1 56.42 34.27 47.18
C MET A 1 55.49 35.26 46.48
N MET A 2 54.71 36.02 47.27
CA MET A 2 53.92 37.21 46.90
C MET A 2 52.63 37.03 46.08
N MET A 3 51.54 36.92 46.86
CA MET A 3 50.25 37.58 46.58
C MET A 3 50.44 39.09 46.35
N VAL A 4 49.43 39.73 45.74
CA VAL A 4 48.85 41.09 45.98
C VAL A 4 48.60 41.84 44.67
N ARG A 5 47.51 42.59 44.39
CA ARG A 5 46.15 42.89 44.91
C ARG A 5 45.48 43.79 43.82
N SER A 6 44.13 43.89 43.87
CA SER A 6 43.32 45.08 43.46
C SER A 6 43.16 45.37 41.96
N ALA A 7 42.10 46.00 41.46
CA ALA A 7 40.74 46.32 41.92
C ALA A 7 39.97 46.90 40.70
N ALA A 8 38.65 46.80 40.77
CA ALA A 8 37.58 47.51 40.04
C ALA A 8 37.95 48.60 39.00
N GLY A 9 37.34 48.48 37.81
CA GLY A 9 37.29 49.53 36.80
C GLY A 9 36.06 49.39 35.90
N LEU A 10 34.98 50.06 36.31
CA LEU A 10 33.92 50.74 35.53
C LEU A 10 33.45 50.16 34.17
N LEU A 11 32.20 49.70 34.21
CA LEU A 11 31.07 50.09 33.35
C LEU A 11 31.39 50.69 31.97
N ALA A 12 31.08 49.91 30.92
CA ALA A 12 30.51 50.46 29.69
C ALA A 12 29.35 49.55 29.26
N VAL A 13 28.14 49.96 29.62
CA VAL A 13 26.90 49.40 29.07
C VAL A 13 26.81 49.89 27.64
N VAL A 14 27.17 49.05 26.68
CA VAL A 14 26.84 49.29 25.27
C VAL A 14 25.51 48.60 25.00
N TRP A 15 24.44 49.39 25.00
CA TRP A 15 23.17 48.99 24.41
C TRP A 15 23.34 48.92 22.90
N VAL A 16 23.74 47.75 22.37
CA VAL A 16 23.50 47.46 20.96
C VAL A 16 22.05 46.99 20.88
N ALA A 17 21.19 47.86 20.39
CA ALA A 17 19.85 47.52 19.95
C ALA A 17 19.96 46.56 18.74
N GLY A 18 20.19 45.28 19.02
CA GLY A 18 20.07 44.21 18.04
C GLY A 18 18.62 43.80 17.98
N VAL A 19 17.92 44.25 16.94
CA VAL A 19 16.62 43.70 16.52
C VAL A 19 16.84 42.22 16.21
N GLY A 20 16.61 41.36 17.19
CA GLY A 20 16.57 39.92 17.01
C GLY A 20 15.29 39.57 16.27
N LEU A 21 15.38 39.39 14.96
CA LEU A 21 14.35 38.76 14.13
C LEU A 21 14.02 37.41 14.78
N ALA A 22 12.83 37.30 15.38
CA ALA A 22 12.26 36.02 15.72
C ALA A 22 12.01 35.26 14.41
N ALA A 23 12.90 34.36 14.05
CA ALA A 23 12.64 33.38 13.01
C ALA A 23 11.55 32.44 13.54
N THR A 24 10.29 32.77 13.27
CA THR A 24 9.21 31.79 13.27
C THR A 24 9.57 30.76 12.22
N SER A 25 10.09 29.60 12.65
CA SER A 25 10.16 28.42 11.80
C SER A 25 8.73 28.08 11.41
N ALA A 26 8.31 28.51 10.22
CA ALA A 26 7.18 27.92 9.56
C ALA A 26 7.52 26.43 9.41
N ALA A 27 6.81 25.58 10.14
CA ALA A 27 6.75 24.16 9.81
C ALA A 27 6.33 24.11 8.34
N GLY A 28 7.28 23.79 7.47
CA GLY A 28 6.98 23.47 6.08
C GLY A 28 6.05 22.27 6.13
N ALA A 29 4.76 22.51 5.84
CA ALA A 29 3.93 21.45 5.34
C ALA A 29 4.65 20.91 4.10
N ASP A 30 5.05 19.65 4.15
CA ASP A 30 5.68 18.96 3.03
C ASP A 30 4.69 19.03 1.85
N PRO A 31 5.02 19.73 0.76
CA PRO A 31 4.13 19.79 -0.41
C PRO A 31 4.06 18.45 -1.14
N GLY A 32 4.81 17.44 -0.68
CA GLY A 32 5.00 16.14 -1.30
C GLY A 32 4.63 14.97 -0.39
N ALA A 33 3.47 14.98 0.26
CA ALA A 33 2.73 13.72 0.47
C ALA A 33 2.37 13.16 -0.91
N ARG A 34 3.39 12.70 -1.65
CA ARG A 34 3.29 11.91 -2.87
C ARG A 34 2.34 10.80 -2.47
N GLN A 35 1.19 10.69 -3.12
CA GLN A 35 0.24 9.64 -2.80
C GLN A 35 0.96 8.29 -2.85
N GLU A 36 1.28 7.74 -1.68
CA GLU A 36 2.12 6.55 -1.58
C GLU A 36 1.24 5.33 -1.79
N LEU A 37 1.56 4.57 -2.84
CA LEU A 37 0.95 3.27 -3.06
C LEU A 37 1.27 2.32 -1.90
N PRO A 38 0.34 1.44 -1.49
CA PRO A 38 0.56 0.48 -0.41
C PRO A 38 1.87 -0.32 -0.57
N PRO A 39 2.63 -0.57 0.50
CA PRO A 39 3.83 -1.39 0.41
C PRO A 39 3.46 -2.82 0.00
N GLY A 40 4.21 -3.41 -0.93
CA GLY A 40 3.94 -4.76 -1.41
C GLY A 40 4.78 -5.14 -2.63
N GLN A 41 4.80 -6.43 -2.97
CA GLN A 41 5.43 -6.92 -4.19
C GLN A 41 4.76 -6.31 -5.42
N GLY A 42 5.55 -5.71 -6.32
CA GLY A 42 5.02 -5.07 -7.53
C GLY A 42 4.72 -3.58 -7.40
N ARG A 43 4.78 -3.00 -6.19
CA ARG A 43 4.52 -1.56 -5.96
C ARG A 43 5.30 -0.64 -6.90
N ASP A 44 6.63 -0.79 -6.95
CA ASP A 44 7.48 0.13 -7.71
C ASP A 44 7.30 -0.04 -9.22
N LEU A 45 7.01 -1.27 -9.65
CA LEU A 45 6.66 -1.56 -11.05
C LEU A 45 5.31 -0.93 -11.42
N THR A 46 4.29 -1.06 -10.56
CA THR A 46 2.99 -0.41 -10.74
C THR A 46 3.14 1.11 -10.76
N LEU A 47 3.95 1.68 -9.87
CA LEU A 47 4.23 3.11 -9.88
C LEU A 47 4.86 3.53 -11.22
N GLY A 48 5.91 2.85 -11.67
CA GLY A 48 6.58 3.17 -12.93
C GLY A 48 5.69 3.02 -14.17
N MET A 49 4.85 1.98 -14.22
CA MET A 49 3.97 1.70 -15.36
C MET A 49 2.74 2.61 -15.38
N CYS A 50 2.12 2.87 -14.23
CA CYS A 50 0.81 3.53 -14.12
C CYS A 50 0.89 5.01 -13.75
N SER A 51 2.09 5.55 -13.48
CA SER A 51 2.32 6.99 -13.27
C SER A 51 3.10 7.64 -14.43
N GLY A 52 3.04 7.04 -15.62
CA GLY A 52 3.80 7.45 -16.80
C GLY A 52 3.19 8.65 -17.54
N GLU A 53 3.32 8.64 -18.87
CA GLU A 53 3.06 9.80 -19.73
C GLU A 53 1.57 10.14 -19.94
N CYS A 54 0.64 9.26 -19.52
CA CYS A 54 -0.78 9.39 -19.87
C CYS A 54 -1.68 9.86 -18.71
N HIS A 55 -1.46 9.37 -17.48
CA HIS A 55 -2.18 9.78 -16.27
C HIS A 55 -1.38 9.40 -15.02
N GLY A 56 -1.72 9.97 -13.86
CA GLY A 56 -1.12 9.58 -12.60
C GLY A 56 -1.85 8.41 -11.92
N VAL A 57 -1.30 7.98 -10.78
CA VAL A 57 -1.80 6.84 -9.99
C VAL A 57 -3.13 7.15 -9.29
N GLU A 58 -3.43 8.43 -9.08
CA GLU A 58 -4.69 8.90 -8.48
C GLU A 58 -5.93 8.37 -9.18
N LYS A 59 -5.82 8.04 -10.48
CA LYS A 59 -6.90 7.46 -11.27
C LYS A 59 -7.40 6.12 -10.76
N PHE A 60 -6.54 5.31 -10.14
CA PHE A 60 -6.90 3.97 -9.68
C PHE A 60 -6.87 3.82 -8.16
N MET A 61 -6.24 4.75 -7.44
CA MET A 61 -6.09 4.61 -5.98
C MET A 61 -7.40 4.60 -5.19
N SER A 62 -8.47 5.17 -5.73
CA SER A 62 -9.82 5.11 -5.15
C SER A 62 -10.71 4.01 -5.75
N GLU A 63 -10.19 3.27 -6.72
CA GLU A 63 -10.93 2.23 -7.42
C GLU A 63 -10.80 0.91 -6.66
N HIS A 64 -11.91 0.20 -6.54
CA HIS A 64 -11.94 -1.16 -6.02
C HIS A 64 -12.61 -2.06 -7.05
N ARG A 65 -11.84 -2.97 -7.65
CA ARG A 65 -12.29 -3.79 -8.79
C ARG A 65 -12.11 -5.28 -8.53
N SER A 66 -12.90 -6.09 -9.21
CA SER A 66 -12.66 -7.54 -9.26
C SER A 66 -11.38 -7.85 -10.04
N LYS A 67 -10.87 -9.07 -9.90
CA LYS A 67 -9.75 -9.60 -10.69
C LYS A 67 -10.03 -9.49 -12.19
N SER A 68 -11.21 -9.90 -12.64
CA SER A 68 -11.62 -9.74 -14.05
C SER A 68 -11.60 -8.29 -14.52
N GLN A 69 -12.12 -7.36 -13.72
CA GLN A 69 -12.13 -5.94 -14.07
C GLN A 69 -10.73 -5.30 -14.10
N TRP A 70 -9.81 -5.74 -13.24
CA TRP A 70 -8.42 -5.30 -13.32
C TRP A 70 -7.71 -5.85 -14.56
N LEU A 71 -7.95 -7.13 -14.89
CA LEU A 71 -7.46 -7.73 -16.13
C LEU A 71 -7.96 -6.95 -17.36
N ASP A 72 -9.24 -6.62 -17.41
CA ASP A 72 -9.82 -5.83 -18.51
C ASP A 72 -9.18 -4.43 -18.59
N THR A 73 -8.89 -3.81 -17.44
CA THR A 73 -8.23 -2.50 -17.39
C THR A 73 -6.82 -2.57 -17.98
N ILE A 74 -6.04 -3.58 -17.58
CA ILE A 74 -4.69 -3.78 -18.10
C ILE A 74 -4.70 -4.15 -19.58
N ASP A 75 -5.66 -4.95 -20.04
CA ASP A 75 -5.81 -5.31 -21.45
C ASP A 75 -6.14 -4.07 -22.31
N ASN A 76 -7.06 -3.21 -21.83
CA ASN A 76 -7.34 -1.94 -22.48
C ASN A 76 -6.09 -1.05 -22.56
N MET A 77 -5.30 -0.96 -21.48
CA MET A 77 -4.04 -0.22 -21.49
C MET A 77 -3.04 -0.79 -22.50
N LYS A 78 -2.93 -2.13 -22.62
CA LYS A 78 -2.10 -2.79 -23.63
C LYS A 78 -2.56 -2.43 -25.05
N HIS A 79 -3.87 -2.42 -25.30
CA HIS A 79 -4.45 -2.04 -26.59
C HIS A 79 -4.17 -0.56 -26.94
N GLU A 80 -4.21 0.32 -25.94
CA GLU A 80 -3.89 1.75 -26.07
C GLU A 80 -2.39 2.05 -26.15
N GLY A 81 -1.52 1.02 -26.05
CA GLY A 81 -0.09 1.12 -26.28
C GLY A 81 0.79 1.21 -25.03
N ALA A 82 0.27 0.83 -23.86
CA ALA A 82 1.09 0.67 -22.66
C ALA A 82 2.23 -0.32 -22.90
N LYS A 83 3.43 0.03 -22.43
CA LYS A 83 4.66 -0.75 -22.63
C LYS A 83 4.97 -1.60 -21.40
N GLY A 84 5.34 -2.85 -21.63
CA GLY A 84 5.78 -3.80 -20.61
C GLY A 84 5.83 -5.22 -21.17
N THR A 85 6.47 -6.14 -20.46
CA THR A 85 6.38 -7.58 -20.76
C THR A 85 5.11 -8.19 -20.18
N ASP A 86 4.72 -9.38 -20.64
CA ASP A 86 3.55 -10.08 -20.08
C ASP A 86 3.73 -10.42 -18.58
N GLU A 87 4.97 -10.69 -18.15
CA GLU A 87 5.32 -10.89 -16.74
C GLU A 87 5.17 -9.60 -15.93
N GLU A 88 5.56 -8.46 -16.48
CA GLU A 88 5.39 -7.15 -15.83
C GLU A 88 3.91 -6.81 -15.69
N PHE A 89 3.11 -6.99 -16.75
CA PHE A 89 1.66 -6.78 -16.68
C PHE A 89 0.98 -7.72 -15.68
N LYS A 90 1.41 -8.99 -15.63
CA LYS A 90 0.92 -9.93 -14.62
C LYS A 90 1.25 -9.46 -13.20
N ALA A 91 2.50 -9.03 -12.96
CA ALA A 91 2.92 -8.53 -11.65
C ALA A 91 2.13 -7.27 -11.22
N VAL A 92 1.92 -6.33 -12.14
CA VAL A 92 1.09 -5.15 -11.89
C VAL A 92 -0.36 -5.54 -11.60
N THR A 93 -0.92 -6.49 -12.35
CA THR A 93 -2.29 -6.98 -12.12
C THR A 93 -2.43 -7.61 -10.74
N SER A 94 -1.48 -8.48 -10.33
CA SER A 94 -1.50 -9.09 -9.00
C SER A 94 -1.42 -8.03 -7.89
N TYR A 95 -0.59 -6.99 -8.06
CA TYR A 95 -0.52 -5.88 -7.10
C TYR A 95 -1.84 -5.10 -7.01
N LEU A 96 -2.47 -4.79 -8.15
CA LEU A 96 -3.76 -4.09 -8.19
C LEU A 96 -4.87 -4.91 -7.51
N ILE A 97 -4.89 -6.23 -7.73
CA ILE A 97 -5.83 -7.12 -7.05
C ILE A 97 -5.59 -7.09 -5.54
N ALA A 98 -4.34 -7.24 -5.10
CA ALA A 98 -4.01 -7.33 -3.68
C ALA A 98 -4.35 -6.06 -2.89
N HIS A 99 -4.13 -4.89 -3.48
CA HIS A 99 -4.21 -3.61 -2.75
C HIS A 99 -5.41 -2.74 -3.14
N PHE A 100 -5.99 -2.96 -4.31
CA PHE A 100 -7.12 -2.20 -4.88
C PHE A 100 -8.22 -3.15 -5.38
N GLY A 101 -8.27 -4.37 -4.83
CA GLY A 101 -9.33 -5.32 -5.06
C GLY A 101 -10.63 -4.94 -4.34
N VAL A 102 -11.75 -5.47 -4.80
CA VAL A 102 -12.97 -5.56 -3.97
C VAL A 102 -12.78 -6.58 -2.85
N GLN A 103 -13.68 -6.57 -1.87
CA GLN A 103 -13.67 -7.53 -0.77
C GLN A 103 -14.61 -8.71 -1.03
N VAL A 104 -14.26 -9.89 -0.52
CA VAL A 104 -15.06 -11.11 -0.56
C VAL A 104 -15.44 -11.57 0.84
N LYS A 105 -16.72 -11.91 1.01
CA LYS A 105 -17.23 -12.56 2.23
C LYS A 105 -16.89 -14.05 2.20
N ILE A 106 -15.78 -14.42 2.82
CA ILE A 106 -15.17 -15.75 2.64
C ILE A 106 -16.02 -16.91 3.17
N ASN A 107 -16.99 -16.62 4.05
CA ASN A 107 -17.91 -17.64 4.58
C ASN A 107 -19.20 -17.79 3.75
N GLN A 108 -19.44 -16.91 2.78
CA GLN A 108 -20.69 -16.88 2.00
C GLN A 108 -20.46 -16.97 0.49
N ALA A 109 -19.31 -16.50 0.01
CA ALA A 109 -18.99 -16.40 -1.41
C ALA A 109 -18.87 -17.77 -2.08
N THR A 110 -19.37 -17.88 -3.31
CA THR A 110 -19.18 -19.04 -4.19
C THR A 110 -17.71 -19.17 -4.64
N VAL A 111 -17.33 -20.33 -5.17
CA VAL A 111 -15.99 -20.56 -5.76
C VAL A 111 -15.65 -19.46 -6.77
N LYS A 112 -16.56 -19.16 -7.71
CA LYS A 112 -16.37 -18.11 -8.72
C LYS A 112 -16.15 -16.72 -8.09
N GLN A 113 -16.89 -16.39 -7.03
CA GLN A 113 -16.73 -15.09 -6.37
C GLN A 113 -15.39 -14.99 -5.62
N ILE A 114 -14.89 -16.10 -5.08
CA ILE A 114 -13.57 -16.13 -4.44
C ILE A 114 -12.48 -15.99 -5.51
N ASP A 115 -12.56 -16.74 -6.61
CA ASP A 115 -11.60 -16.67 -7.72
C ASP A 115 -11.56 -15.29 -8.41
N ASP A 116 -12.70 -14.60 -8.45
CA ASP A 116 -12.79 -13.27 -9.08
C ASP A 116 -12.37 -12.13 -8.14
N VAL A 117 -11.99 -12.43 -6.90
CA VAL A 117 -11.53 -11.43 -5.92
C VAL A 117 -10.11 -11.69 -5.46
N LEU A 118 -9.78 -12.95 -5.22
CA LEU A 118 -8.47 -13.37 -4.76
C LEU A 118 -7.67 -13.94 -5.92
N ASP A 119 -6.43 -13.48 -6.08
CA ASP A 119 -5.47 -14.05 -6.99
C ASP A 119 -4.93 -15.37 -6.43
N LEU A 120 -5.70 -16.43 -6.59
CA LEU A 120 -5.39 -17.79 -6.15
C LEU A 120 -4.90 -18.68 -7.30
N GLU A 121 -4.20 -19.76 -6.95
CA GLU A 121 -3.87 -20.84 -7.89
C GLU A 121 -5.10 -21.70 -8.20
N PRO A 122 -5.14 -22.38 -9.36
CA PRO A 122 -6.26 -23.22 -9.76
C PRO A 122 -6.66 -24.23 -8.67
N GLY A 123 -7.95 -24.25 -8.32
CA GLY A 123 -8.52 -25.16 -7.32
C GLY A 123 -8.43 -24.70 -5.87
N GLN A 124 -7.69 -23.64 -5.55
CA GLN A 124 -7.59 -23.13 -4.17
C GLN A 124 -8.91 -22.53 -3.67
N ALA A 125 -9.67 -21.81 -4.51
CA ALA A 125 -11.01 -21.33 -4.12
C ALA A 125 -11.97 -22.49 -3.81
N GLU A 126 -11.90 -23.58 -4.59
CA GLU A 126 -12.69 -24.79 -4.33
C GLU A 126 -12.26 -25.44 -3.01
N ALA A 127 -10.95 -25.49 -2.72
CA ALA A 127 -10.43 -26.00 -1.45
C ALA A 127 -10.96 -25.19 -0.24
N ILE A 128 -11.01 -23.86 -0.35
CA ILE A 128 -11.58 -22.98 0.68
C ILE A 128 -13.05 -23.31 0.94
N VAL A 129 -13.86 -23.42 -0.13
CA VAL A 129 -15.30 -23.72 0.00
C VAL A 129 -15.51 -25.11 0.61
N LYS A 130 -14.82 -26.14 0.12
CA LYS A 130 -14.89 -27.49 0.68
C LYS A 130 -14.48 -27.53 2.15
N TYR A 131 -13.44 -26.79 2.51
CA TYR A 131 -12.96 -26.77 3.89
C TYR A 131 -14.00 -26.17 4.84
N ARG A 132 -14.61 -25.02 4.51
CA ARG A 132 -15.64 -24.43 5.39
C ARG A 132 -16.94 -25.24 5.42
N GLU A 133 -17.27 -25.97 4.36
CA GLU A 133 -18.43 -26.88 4.36
C GLU A 133 -18.21 -28.07 5.29
N ALA A 134 -16.98 -28.58 5.38
CA ALA A 134 -16.65 -29.72 6.24
C ALA A 134 -16.38 -29.31 7.70
N ASN A 135 -15.83 -28.12 7.95
CA ASN A 135 -15.35 -27.71 9.27
C ASN A 135 -16.17 -26.57 9.91
N GLY A 136 -17.12 -25.99 9.18
CA GLY A 136 -17.83 -24.78 9.56
C GLY A 136 -17.15 -23.49 9.05
N PRO A 137 -17.80 -22.33 9.24
CA PRO A 137 -17.26 -21.05 8.78
C PRO A 137 -15.92 -20.73 9.45
N PHE A 138 -15.04 -20.05 8.71
CA PHE A 138 -13.78 -19.55 9.25
C PHE A 138 -14.06 -18.44 10.28
N ALA A 139 -13.51 -18.56 11.48
CA ALA A 139 -13.64 -17.54 12.52
C ALA A 139 -12.71 -16.35 12.26
N ASP A 140 -11.53 -16.61 11.71
CA ASP A 140 -10.47 -15.61 11.52
C ASP A 140 -9.49 -16.02 10.42
N TRP A 141 -8.50 -15.16 10.21
CA TRP A 141 -7.41 -15.36 9.25
C TRP A 141 -6.64 -16.65 9.49
N LYS A 142 -6.38 -17.00 10.76
CA LYS A 142 -5.63 -18.21 11.11
C LYS A 142 -6.40 -19.46 10.68
N ALA A 143 -7.71 -19.47 10.82
CA ALA A 143 -8.57 -20.56 10.36
C ALA A 143 -8.55 -20.70 8.83
N LEU A 144 -8.61 -19.58 8.08
CA LEU A 144 -8.49 -19.61 6.62
C LEU A 144 -7.13 -20.15 6.17
N MET A 145 -6.06 -19.73 6.83
CA MET A 145 -4.69 -20.18 6.52
C MET A 145 -4.43 -21.66 6.86
N ALA A 146 -5.35 -22.33 7.56
CA ALA A 146 -5.26 -23.76 7.83
C ALA A 146 -5.76 -24.65 6.68
N VAL A 147 -6.34 -24.06 5.63
CA VAL A 147 -6.78 -24.79 4.43
C VAL A 147 -5.55 -25.36 3.71
N PRO A 148 -5.45 -26.69 3.51
CA PRO A 148 -4.32 -27.29 2.83
C PRO A 148 -4.19 -26.82 1.38
N GLY A 149 -2.96 -26.53 0.95
CA GLY A 149 -2.64 -26.19 -0.44
C GLY A 149 -2.80 -24.71 -0.80
N LEU A 150 -3.13 -23.83 0.14
CA LEU A 150 -3.08 -22.38 -0.09
C LEU A 150 -1.64 -21.87 -0.18
N ASP A 151 -1.40 -20.86 -1.01
CA ASP A 151 -0.13 -20.12 -1.03
C ASP A 151 -0.18 -19.05 0.07
N PRO A 152 0.55 -19.24 1.19
CA PRO A 152 0.46 -18.35 2.33
C PRO A 152 1.01 -16.96 2.02
N LYS A 153 2.01 -16.85 1.16
CA LYS A 153 2.65 -15.58 0.85
C LYS A 153 1.71 -14.73 0.02
N LYS A 154 1.15 -15.31 -1.03
CA LYS A 154 0.22 -14.63 -1.94
C LYS A 154 -1.08 -14.25 -1.24
N LEU A 155 -1.56 -15.08 -0.32
CA LEU A 155 -2.80 -14.81 0.40
C LEU A 155 -2.62 -13.71 1.46
N GLU A 156 -1.47 -13.62 2.14
CA GLU A 156 -1.21 -12.56 3.14
C GLU A 156 -1.23 -11.16 2.51
N GLU A 157 -0.74 -11.00 1.27
CA GLU A 157 -0.80 -9.72 0.54
C GLU A 157 -2.24 -9.26 0.26
N GLN A 158 -3.19 -10.20 0.25
CA GLN A 158 -4.60 -9.97 -0.11
C GLN A 158 -5.53 -9.99 1.10
N LYS A 159 -4.98 -9.95 2.33
CA LYS A 159 -5.73 -10.06 3.58
C LYS A 159 -6.81 -9.00 3.73
N SER A 160 -6.57 -7.79 3.22
CA SER A 160 -7.56 -6.70 3.21
C SER A 160 -8.78 -7.00 2.34
N ASN A 161 -8.69 -7.96 1.41
CA ASN A 161 -9.78 -8.33 0.53
C ASN A 161 -10.70 -9.39 1.14
N VAL A 162 -10.42 -9.87 2.36
CA VAL A 162 -11.15 -10.96 3.00
C VAL A 162 -11.96 -10.46 4.19
N ILE A 163 -13.27 -10.71 4.17
CA ILE A 163 -14.18 -10.45 5.30
C ILE A 163 -14.79 -11.77 5.77
N PHE A 164 -14.81 -11.98 7.09
CA PHE A 164 -15.33 -13.21 7.72
C PHE A 164 -16.83 -13.17 8.05
N SER A 165 -17.49 -12.02 7.91
CA SER A 165 -18.91 -11.81 8.20
C SER A 165 -19.86 -12.40 7.15
#